data_AF-A0A2R6LM80-F1
#
_entry.id   AF-A0A2R6LM80-F1
#
_cell.length_a   1.000
_cell.length_b   1.000
_cell.length_c   1.000
_cell.angle_alpha   90.00
_cell.angle_beta   90.00
_cell.angle_gamma   90.00
#
_symmetry.space_group_name_H-M   'P 1'
#
loop_
_entity.id
_entity.type
_entity.pdbx_description
1 polymer ?
#
loop_
_entity_poly.entity_id
_entity_poly.type
_entity_poly.pdbx_seq_one_letter_code
_entity_poly.pdbx_strand_id
1 'polypeptide(L)'
;MDADTVVDEWEASPFDGGLDELGRLRSRGFSGAVEAGTDCPMLALDGEVRGEYFTDDTPLSTVHETLSEGGFSGYVELSRNVLSGDYYVVYGDGNAEYVGFVGASNRLITDEKAESKAKNEVGIYGVVAVDLPDLDLPEAADPASTGAGAAVRPDDGGGSDATDGADTGPFEEPGETTASDDGHATEGREADPEPVAGGPGSETVEAGASETEAPATDDDPGGTDEPDEATAVPSVDPERSGPADAVEANEWGDATGDADAEPETMPSATGTANTATGSAGVSSELDALRSELSSLRRIQKRLEERVAALESGGTTDPRGDRPGTGPSLSPAEALEKTTLFVREGTRGGPTLEDVHAGRADRESLSANVRLEPHTRFDGEGASIGGDPFESFLTGTTAYAFVEWLTTTLPFEIRSTDNEESMRYAYDALPAVDRVAFSETVAVGDGPEATFDVVARDQMGQPLFVAFLEGGPDPTSAGAIEPFITDASELCAVEDSLGGAFVVTGSYFESDGLELVQEATSRSLLSRDKHRSLVSLTRKNGYHLCLVEAREDALYMTVPEL
;
A
#
# COMPACT_ATOMS: atom_id res chain seq x y z
N MET A 1 52.62 0.08 -33.90
CA MET A 1 51.73 0.30 -32.74
C MET A 1 52.10 -0.78 -31.78
N ASP A 2 53.06 -0.42 -30.95
CA ASP A 2 53.69 -1.22 -29.94
C ASP A 2 52.67 -1.41 -28.81
N ALA A 3 52.60 -2.61 -28.25
CA ALA A 3 51.39 -3.09 -27.55
C ALA A 3 51.52 -3.13 -26.02
N ASP A 4 52.61 -2.58 -25.49
CA ASP A 4 52.94 -2.58 -24.06
C ASP A 4 53.01 -1.14 -23.53
N THR A 5 51.86 -0.45 -23.50
CA THR A 5 51.72 0.78 -22.70
C THR A 5 51.49 0.39 -21.25
N VAL A 6 52.58 0.21 -20.50
CA VAL A 6 52.50 0.05 -19.05
C VAL A 6 51.98 1.35 -18.44
N VAL A 7 50.97 1.26 -17.58
CA VAL A 7 50.42 2.39 -16.83
C VAL A 7 51.17 2.47 -15.50
N ASP A 8 52.26 3.25 -15.48
CA ASP A 8 53.14 3.38 -14.32
C ASP A 8 52.53 4.21 -13.16
N GLU A 9 51.55 5.07 -13.43
CA GLU A 9 50.83 5.90 -12.45
C GLU A 9 49.35 6.05 -12.84
N TRP A 10 48.47 6.14 -11.84
CA TRP A 10 47.04 6.43 -11.99
C TRP A 10 46.71 7.78 -11.33
N GLU A 11 46.10 8.71 -12.07
CA GLU A 11 45.52 9.93 -11.49
C GLU A 11 44.14 9.62 -10.89
N ALA A 12 44.05 9.58 -9.56
CA ALA A 12 42.77 9.44 -8.86
C ALA A 12 41.93 10.73 -8.99
N SER A 13 40.67 10.60 -9.42
CA SER A 13 39.68 11.68 -9.43
C SER A 13 38.48 11.28 -8.58
N PRO A 14 38.01 12.13 -7.66
CA PRO A 14 36.71 11.91 -7.03
C PRO A 14 35.59 12.03 -8.07
N PHE A 15 34.45 11.40 -7.78
CA PHE A 15 33.22 11.52 -8.54
C PHE A 15 32.02 11.48 -7.59
N ASP A 16 30.98 12.25 -7.90
CA ASP A 16 29.74 12.30 -7.12
C ASP A 16 28.64 11.47 -7.82
N GLY A 17 27.81 10.77 -7.06
CA GLY A 17 26.66 10.00 -7.59
C GLY A 17 26.63 8.51 -7.26
N GLY A 18 27.56 7.98 -6.45
CA GLY A 18 27.47 6.63 -5.89
C GLY A 18 27.30 5.51 -6.93
N LEU A 19 26.36 4.59 -6.68
CA LEU A 19 26.09 3.43 -7.55
C LEU A 19 25.61 3.83 -8.96
N ASP A 20 24.91 4.96 -9.11
CA ASP A 20 24.45 5.44 -10.42
C ASP A 20 25.62 5.87 -11.32
N GLU A 21 26.62 6.57 -10.77
CA GLU A 21 27.79 6.95 -11.56
C GLU A 21 28.71 5.75 -11.84
N LEU A 22 28.76 4.74 -10.97
CA LEU A 22 29.36 3.43 -11.31
C LEU A 22 28.64 2.76 -12.51
N GLY A 23 27.31 2.80 -12.54
CA GLY A 23 26.51 2.33 -13.69
C GLY A 23 26.80 3.12 -14.98
N ARG A 24 27.02 4.43 -14.87
CA ARG A 24 27.41 5.31 -16.00
C ARG A 24 28.86 5.09 -16.44
N LEU A 25 29.80 4.84 -15.52
CA LEU A 25 31.18 4.48 -15.84
C LEU A 25 31.22 3.15 -16.59
N ARG A 26 30.53 2.11 -16.09
CA ARG A 26 30.40 0.81 -16.76
C ARG A 26 29.81 0.93 -18.16
N SER A 27 28.72 1.68 -18.34
CA SER A 27 28.07 1.85 -19.65
C SER A 27 28.86 2.75 -20.63
N ARG A 28 29.78 3.59 -20.14
CA ARG A 28 30.79 4.28 -20.96
C ARG A 28 32.00 3.42 -21.33
N GLY A 29 32.09 2.18 -20.84
CA GLY A 29 33.23 1.28 -21.09
C GLY A 29 34.47 1.61 -20.25
N PHE A 30 34.30 2.17 -19.05
CA PHE A 30 35.39 2.40 -18.10
C PHE A 30 36.09 1.08 -17.75
N SER A 31 37.43 1.12 -17.69
CA SER A 31 38.31 -0.04 -17.47
C SER A 31 39.42 0.21 -16.45
N GLY A 32 39.27 1.23 -15.61
CA GLY A 32 40.14 1.48 -14.46
C GLY A 32 39.67 0.74 -13.21
N ALA A 33 40.50 0.76 -12.17
CA ALA A 33 40.04 0.48 -10.81
C ALA A 33 39.16 1.64 -10.30
N VAL A 34 38.26 1.34 -9.36
CA VAL A 34 37.58 2.36 -8.55
C VAL A 34 37.87 2.09 -7.09
N GLU A 35 38.56 3.02 -6.44
CA GLU A 35 38.64 3.06 -4.99
C GLU A 35 37.39 3.77 -4.47
N ALA A 36 36.51 3.01 -3.83
CA ALA A 36 35.55 3.51 -2.86
C ALA A 36 36.07 3.17 -1.44
N GLY A 37 35.36 3.59 -0.40
CA GLY A 37 35.42 2.85 0.86
C GLY A 37 35.02 1.38 0.61
N THR A 38 35.53 0.47 1.43
CA THR A 38 35.30 -0.98 1.39
C THR A 38 33.81 -1.40 1.42
N ASP A 39 32.95 -0.44 1.72
CA ASP A 39 31.74 -0.65 2.51
C ASP A 39 30.47 -0.51 1.67
N CYS A 40 30.51 0.29 0.61
CA CYS A 40 29.41 0.42 -0.36
C CYS A 40 29.15 -0.83 -1.22
N PRO A 41 30.15 -1.66 -1.62
CA PRO A 41 29.89 -2.82 -2.48
C PRO A 41 28.99 -3.89 -1.85
N MET A 42 29.18 -4.23 -0.57
CA MET A 42 28.37 -5.27 0.09
C MET A 42 26.91 -4.85 0.29
N LEU A 43 26.63 -3.56 0.46
CA LEU A 43 25.28 -3.00 0.50
C LEU A 43 24.56 -3.08 -0.87
N ALA A 44 25.28 -3.40 -1.96
CA ALA A 44 24.75 -3.52 -3.32
C ALA A 44 24.74 -4.97 -3.85
N LEU A 45 25.06 -5.96 -3.00
CA LEU A 45 25.05 -7.38 -3.32
C LEU A 45 23.87 -8.08 -2.62
N ASP A 46 23.28 -9.09 -3.26
CA ASP A 46 22.21 -9.89 -2.66
C ASP A 46 22.79 -10.72 -1.48
N GLY A 47 22.18 -10.58 -0.28
CA GLY A 47 22.69 -11.17 0.97
C GLY A 47 21.65 -11.99 1.76
N GLU A 48 22.13 -12.92 2.59
CA GLU A 48 21.29 -13.77 3.44
C GLU A 48 21.09 -13.16 4.84
N VAL A 49 19.84 -12.82 5.19
CA VAL A 49 19.47 -12.37 6.54
C VAL A 49 19.53 -13.53 7.54
N ARG A 50 20.61 -13.60 8.32
CA ARG A 50 20.93 -14.64 9.31
C ARG A 50 20.20 -14.48 10.65
N GLY A 51 19.70 -13.29 10.97
CA GLY A 51 18.94 -13.01 12.20
C GLY A 51 18.37 -11.60 12.25
N GLU A 52 17.36 -11.39 13.08
CA GLU A 52 16.72 -10.10 13.34
C GLU A 52 16.53 -9.93 14.86
N TYR A 53 16.82 -8.74 15.40
CA TYR A 53 16.95 -8.47 16.83
C TYR A 53 16.43 -7.07 17.18
N PHE A 54 15.95 -6.87 18.41
CA PHE A 54 15.57 -5.56 18.94
C PHE A 54 16.70 -4.99 19.80
N THR A 55 17.05 -3.70 19.67
CA THR A 55 18.22 -3.13 20.35
C THR A 55 18.08 -3.01 21.87
N ASP A 56 16.86 -2.98 22.42
CA ASP A 56 16.62 -2.95 23.87
C ASP A 56 16.92 -4.33 24.52
N ASP A 57 16.50 -5.42 23.88
CA ASP A 57 16.79 -6.80 24.30
C ASP A 57 18.23 -7.23 24.01
N THR A 58 18.78 -6.83 22.86
CA THR A 58 20.11 -7.21 22.39
C THR A 58 20.82 -6.00 21.78
N PRO A 59 21.54 -5.20 22.59
CA PRO A 59 22.24 -4.01 22.10
C PRO A 59 23.22 -4.32 20.96
N LEU A 60 23.31 -3.40 19.99
CA LEU A 60 24.14 -3.54 18.78
C LEU A 60 25.61 -3.87 19.09
N SER A 61 26.13 -3.43 20.24
CA SER A 61 27.47 -3.77 20.73
C SER A 61 27.70 -5.27 21.00
N THR A 62 26.66 -5.99 21.44
CA THR A 62 26.74 -7.41 21.79
C THR A 62 26.86 -8.29 20.55
N VAL A 63 26.12 -7.97 19.49
CA VAL A 63 26.26 -8.62 18.18
C VAL A 63 27.57 -8.19 17.53
N HIS A 64 27.96 -6.92 17.62
CA HIS A 64 29.25 -6.42 17.09
C HIS A 64 30.47 -7.20 17.62
N GLU A 65 30.55 -7.48 18.92
CA GLU A 65 31.62 -8.31 19.51
C GLU A 65 31.66 -9.70 18.84
N THR A 66 30.49 -10.34 18.70
CA THR A 66 30.34 -11.67 18.10
C THR A 66 30.71 -11.71 16.61
N LEU A 67 30.30 -10.72 15.84
CA LEU A 67 30.59 -10.64 14.40
C LEU A 67 32.07 -10.30 14.13
N SER A 68 32.67 -9.48 14.98
CA SER A 68 34.09 -9.09 14.87
C SER A 68 35.02 -10.26 15.23
N GLU A 69 34.76 -10.98 16.32
CA GLU A 69 35.52 -12.20 16.66
C GLU A 69 35.29 -13.34 15.66
N GLY A 70 34.13 -13.37 14.99
CA GLY A 70 33.74 -14.40 14.04
C GLY A 70 34.28 -14.25 12.62
N GLY A 71 35.05 -13.20 12.31
CA GLY A 71 35.53 -12.91 10.94
C GLY A 71 34.38 -12.66 9.96
N PHE A 72 33.30 -12.02 10.40
CA PHE A 72 32.08 -11.86 9.61
C PHE A 72 32.29 -10.99 8.37
N SER A 73 31.62 -11.36 7.27
CA SER A 73 31.52 -10.57 6.04
C SER A 73 30.05 -10.37 5.66
N GLY A 74 29.66 -9.11 5.46
CA GLY A 74 28.27 -8.70 5.27
C GLY A 74 27.98 -7.34 5.91
N TYR A 75 26.76 -7.12 6.38
CA TYR A 75 26.37 -5.91 7.09
C TYR A 75 25.28 -6.15 8.14
N VAL A 76 25.15 -5.21 9.07
CA VAL A 76 24.02 -5.09 9.98
C VAL A 76 23.25 -3.83 9.61
N GLU A 77 21.93 -3.94 9.49
CA GLU A 77 21.02 -2.84 9.15
C GLU A 77 20.10 -2.56 10.34
N LEU A 78 20.08 -1.31 10.81
CA LEU A 78 19.17 -0.79 11.84
C LEU A 78 18.34 0.33 11.21
N SER A 79 17.19 -0.06 10.66
CA SER A 79 16.26 0.78 9.86
C SER A 79 14.85 0.84 10.45
N ARG A 80 14.38 -0.24 11.10
CA ARG A 80 12.97 -0.37 11.52
C ARG A 80 12.71 0.17 12.92
N ASN A 81 11.65 0.96 13.04
CA ASN A 81 11.22 1.67 14.26
C ASN A 81 12.29 2.64 14.81
N VAL A 82 13.14 3.17 13.93
CA VAL A 82 14.28 4.04 14.24
C VAL A 82 13.88 5.51 14.09
N LEU A 83 14.09 6.32 15.14
CA LEU A 83 13.60 7.70 15.21
C LEU A 83 14.45 8.72 14.43
N SER A 84 15.72 8.41 14.14
CA SER A 84 16.63 9.39 13.51
C SER A 84 17.18 9.04 12.13
N GLY A 85 16.65 7.98 11.48
CA GLY A 85 17.01 7.52 10.13
C GLY A 85 17.99 6.33 10.13
N ASP A 86 18.12 5.64 8.99
CA ASP A 86 18.84 4.37 8.86
C ASP A 86 20.29 4.39 9.36
N TYR A 87 20.71 3.29 10.00
CA TYR A 87 22.11 2.97 10.31
C TYR A 87 22.54 1.63 9.72
N TYR A 88 23.77 1.59 9.24
CA TYR A 88 24.41 0.40 8.70
C TYR A 88 25.77 0.19 9.38
N VAL A 89 26.10 -1.06 9.68
CA VAL A 89 27.43 -1.48 10.16
C VAL A 89 27.94 -2.53 9.18
N VAL A 90 28.88 -2.16 8.32
CA VAL A 90 29.44 -3.06 7.31
C VAL A 90 30.60 -3.82 7.93
N TYR A 91 30.69 -5.12 7.67
CA TYR A 91 31.74 -6.00 8.18
C TYR A 91 32.50 -6.65 7.03
N GLY A 92 33.83 -6.54 7.03
CA GLY A 92 34.72 -7.28 6.15
C GLY A 92 35.81 -8.00 6.95
N ASP A 93 35.80 -9.33 6.94
CA ASP A 93 36.70 -10.17 7.78
C ASP A 93 36.67 -9.73 9.27
N GLY A 94 35.48 -9.45 9.79
CA GLY A 94 35.25 -8.96 11.16
C GLY A 94 35.58 -7.48 11.41
N ASN A 95 36.20 -6.76 10.48
CA ASN A 95 36.46 -5.33 10.60
C ASN A 95 35.16 -4.55 10.32
N ALA A 96 34.75 -3.67 11.25
CA ALA A 96 33.46 -2.99 11.20
C ALA A 96 33.58 -1.49 10.86
N GLU A 97 32.88 -1.02 9.83
CA GLU A 97 32.68 0.41 9.54
C GLU A 97 31.22 0.82 9.74
N TYR A 98 30.99 2.03 10.27
CA TYR A 98 29.66 2.55 10.59
C TYR A 98 29.22 3.65 9.61
N VAL A 99 28.00 3.53 9.10
CA VAL A 99 27.35 4.46 8.15
C VAL A 99 25.95 4.79 8.66
N GLY A 100 25.41 5.97 8.35
CA GLY A 100 24.00 6.28 8.60
C GLY A 100 23.46 7.44 7.78
N PHE A 101 22.15 7.48 7.57
CA PHE A 101 21.42 8.46 6.77
C PHE A 101 20.38 9.16 7.64
N VAL A 102 20.70 10.37 8.10
CA VAL A 102 20.01 10.97 9.26
C VAL A 102 19.03 12.09 8.88
N GLY A 103 17.79 11.94 9.34
CA GLY A 103 16.67 12.89 9.19
C GLY A 103 16.14 13.04 7.75
N ALA A 104 15.06 13.82 7.58
CA ALA A 104 14.27 14.02 6.34
C ALA A 104 15.01 14.70 5.15
N SER A 105 16.33 14.57 5.07
CA SER A 105 17.14 14.90 3.88
C SER A 105 18.21 13.83 3.64
N ASN A 106 18.02 12.63 4.21
CA ASN A 106 18.89 11.46 4.20
C ASN A 106 20.38 11.81 4.30
N ARG A 107 20.72 12.61 5.32
CA ARG A 107 22.08 13.15 5.43
C ARG A 107 23.05 12.07 5.86
N LEU A 108 23.91 11.65 4.93
CA LEU A 108 25.03 10.75 5.18
C LEU A 108 25.91 11.22 6.35
N ILE A 109 26.24 10.28 7.22
CA ILE A 109 27.27 10.33 8.25
C ILE A 109 28.01 8.99 8.29
N THR A 110 29.26 9.02 8.75
CA THR A 110 30.20 7.88 8.78
C THR A 110 30.93 7.82 10.12
N ASP A 111 31.78 6.81 10.30
CA ASP A 111 32.78 6.71 11.37
C ASP A 111 32.19 6.76 12.80
N GLU A 112 32.98 7.26 13.77
CA GLU A 112 32.61 7.55 15.16
C GLU A 112 31.23 8.23 15.31
N LYS A 113 30.81 9.04 14.32
CA LYS A 113 29.56 9.78 14.35
C LYS A 113 28.36 8.91 13.99
N ALA A 114 28.50 8.00 13.03
CA ALA A 114 27.50 6.99 12.73
C ALA A 114 27.44 5.97 13.89
N GLU A 115 28.59 5.48 14.35
CA GLU A 115 28.73 4.59 15.50
C GLU A 115 28.02 5.12 16.75
N SER A 116 28.36 6.35 17.14
CA SER A 116 27.82 6.98 18.36
C SER A 116 26.30 7.16 18.29
N LYS A 117 25.71 7.33 17.10
CA LYS A 117 24.25 7.40 16.94
C LYS A 117 23.62 6.00 16.93
N ALA A 118 24.11 5.09 16.09
CA ALA A 118 23.60 3.72 15.99
C ALA A 118 23.58 2.98 17.35
N LYS A 119 24.59 3.19 18.19
CA LYS A 119 24.68 2.58 19.54
C LYS A 119 23.75 3.23 20.60
N ASN A 120 23.08 4.33 20.28
CA ASN A 120 22.10 5.00 21.17
C ASN A 120 20.68 5.02 20.57
N GLU A 121 20.46 4.34 19.44
CA GLU A 121 19.19 4.32 18.72
C GLU A 121 18.37 3.08 19.12
N VAL A 122 17.07 3.26 19.34
CA VAL A 122 16.13 2.17 19.62
C VAL A 122 15.50 1.73 18.31
N GLY A 123 15.45 0.43 18.03
CA GLY A 123 14.86 -0.11 16.80
C GLY A 123 15.14 -1.60 16.61
N ILE A 124 14.67 -2.14 15.48
CA ILE A 124 14.90 -3.51 15.04
C ILE A 124 16.03 -3.52 14.01
N TYR A 125 17.00 -4.41 14.19
CA TYR A 125 18.10 -4.60 13.24
C TYR A 125 18.17 -6.02 12.67
N GLY A 126 18.54 -6.11 11.40
CA GLY A 126 18.83 -7.36 10.69
C GLY A 126 20.34 -7.57 10.51
N VAL A 127 20.80 -8.82 10.66
CA VAL A 127 22.18 -9.24 10.35
C VAL A 127 22.16 -9.94 8.99
N VAL A 128 22.84 -9.36 8.00
CA VAL A 128 22.84 -9.81 6.60
C VAL A 128 24.25 -10.25 6.22
N ALA A 129 24.41 -11.52 5.84
CA ALA A 129 25.68 -12.04 5.33
C ALA A 129 25.78 -11.86 3.82
N VAL A 130 26.97 -11.53 3.31
CA VAL A 130 27.21 -11.36 1.87
C VAL A 130 28.36 -12.27 1.44
N ASP A 131 28.08 -13.17 0.51
CA ASP A 131 29.10 -14.02 -0.10
C ASP A 131 29.88 -13.20 -1.15
N LEU A 132 31.07 -12.71 -0.75
CA LEU A 132 31.98 -12.02 -1.66
C LEU A 132 32.60 -13.01 -2.66
N PRO A 133 32.60 -12.72 -3.97
CA PRO A 133 33.24 -13.58 -4.95
C PRO A 133 34.77 -13.47 -4.87
N ASP A 134 35.47 -14.60 -4.81
CA ASP A 134 36.93 -14.66 -4.96
C ASP A 134 37.35 -14.04 -6.30
N LEU A 135 38.18 -13.00 -6.24
CA LEU A 135 38.78 -12.35 -7.40
C LEU A 135 40.25 -12.76 -7.50
N ASP A 136 40.57 -13.56 -8.52
CA ASP A 136 41.96 -13.87 -8.92
C ASP A 136 42.67 -12.58 -9.38
N LEU A 137 43.24 -11.84 -8.42
CA LEU A 137 44.12 -10.71 -8.70
C LEU A 137 45.42 -11.25 -9.33
N PRO A 138 45.87 -10.70 -10.49
CA PRO A 138 47.13 -11.12 -11.09
C PRO A 138 48.30 -10.80 -10.17
N GLU A 139 49.20 -11.77 -10.00
CA GLU A 139 50.42 -11.63 -9.19
C GLU A 139 51.21 -10.37 -9.62
N ALA A 140 51.37 -9.42 -8.70
CA ALA A 140 52.03 -8.16 -8.98
C ALA A 140 53.50 -8.41 -9.32
N ALA A 141 53.93 -8.02 -10.53
CA ALA A 141 55.28 -8.28 -11.01
C ALA A 141 56.34 -7.63 -10.10
N ASP A 142 57.18 -8.47 -9.48
CA ASP A 142 58.22 -8.07 -8.53
C ASP A 142 59.04 -6.85 -9.01
N PRO A 143 59.08 -5.74 -8.27
CA PRO A 143 59.94 -4.61 -8.61
C PRO A 143 61.41 -5.03 -8.48
N ALA A 144 62.13 -5.02 -9.61
CA ALA A 144 63.42 -5.69 -9.77
C ALA A 144 64.46 -5.34 -8.67
N SER A 145 64.70 -6.31 -7.79
CA SER A 145 65.54 -6.15 -6.59
C SER A 145 66.98 -5.73 -6.92
N THR A 146 67.34 -4.52 -6.53
CA THR A 146 68.73 -4.00 -6.59
C THR A 146 69.38 -4.13 -5.22
N GLY A 147 70.07 -5.26 -4.98
CA GLY A 147 70.43 -5.70 -3.63
C GLY A 147 71.72 -5.13 -3.01
N ALA A 148 71.63 -4.73 -1.73
CA ALA A 148 72.70 -4.72 -0.72
C ALA A 148 72.04 -4.56 0.68
N GLY A 149 72.50 -5.14 1.80
CA GLY A 149 73.62 -6.06 2.03
C GLY A 149 73.46 -6.77 3.39
N ALA A 150 74.35 -7.72 3.71
CA ALA A 150 74.10 -8.75 4.74
C ALA A 150 74.40 -8.36 6.22
N ALA A 151 73.72 -9.04 7.14
CA ALA A 151 74.15 -9.30 8.52
C ALA A 151 73.93 -10.80 8.84
N VAL A 152 74.74 -11.38 9.74
CA VAL A 152 74.87 -12.85 9.90
C VAL A 152 74.83 -13.29 11.37
N ARG A 153 74.08 -14.40 11.63
CA ARG A 153 74.16 -15.48 12.65
C ARG A 153 75.17 -15.39 13.82
N PRO A 154 74.88 -15.96 15.01
CA PRO A 154 74.64 -17.41 15.24
C PRO A 154 73.18 -17.77 15.58
N ASP A 155 72.64 -18.99 15.41
CA ASP A 155 73.17 -20.36 15.26
C ASP A 155 73.41 -21.13 16.58
N ASP A 156 72.56 -22.14 16.82
CA ASP A 156 72.78 -23.32 17.68
C ASP A 156 71.86 -24.45 17.14
N GLY A 157 72.16 -25.74 17.30
CA GLY A 157 71.37 -26.79 16.62
C GLY A 157 71.78 -28.27 16.77
N GLY A 158 71.29 -29.10 15.84
CA GLY A 158 71.42 -30.57 15.79
C GLY A 158 70.07 -31.31 15.87
N GLY A 159 69.86 -32.47 15.23
CA GLY A 159 70.75 -33.18 14.29
C GLY A 159 70.16 -34.49 13.72
N SER A 160 70.22 -34.61 12.39
CA SER A 160 70.13 -35.76 11.45
C SER A 160 69.85 -37.21 11.92
N ASP A 161 68.93 -37.90 11.22
CA ASP A 161 69.19 -38.85 10.09
C ASP A 161 67.85 -39.08 9.33
N ALA A 162 67.72 -39.19 7.99
CA ALA A 162 68.36 -40.06 6.97
C ALA A 162 67.84 -41.53 7.04
N THR A 163 67.43 -42.24 5.99
CA THR A 163 67.68 -42.24 4.52
C THR A 163 66.53 -42.89 3.69
N ASP A 164 66.48 -42.66 2.36
CA ASP A 164 65.93 -43.49 1.24
C ASP A 164 64.55 -44.21 1.32
N GLY A 165 63.78 -44.42 0.24
CA GLY A 165 64.01 -44.18 -1.20
C GLY A 165 62.75 -44.42 -2.06
N ALA A 166 62.90 -44.52 -3.40
CA ALA A 166 61.81 -44.58 -4.41
C ALA A 166 60.95 -45.88 -4.37
N ASP A 167 59.77 -45.98 -5.02
CA ASP A 167 59.61 -46.12 -6.49
C ASP A 167 58.17 -45.84 -7.05
N THR A 168 57.96 -46.08 -8.35
CA THR A 168 56.79 -45.79 -9.23
C THR A 168 55.36 -46.26 -8.83
N GLY A 169 54.33 -45.61 -9.42
CA GLY A 169 52.94 -46.12 -9.56
C GLY A 169 52.76 -47.23 -10.64
N PRO A 170 51.58 -47.46 -11.28
CA PRO A 170 50.45 -46.52 -11.50
C PRO A 170 48.99 -47.11 -11.49
N PHE A 171 48.00 -46.23 -11.76
CA PHE A 171 46.72 -46.41 -12.52
C PHE A 171 45.55 -47.35 -12.07
N GLU A 172 44.33 -46.84 -12.35
CA GLU A 172 43.03 -47.50 -12.65
C GLU A 172 42.08 -48.11 -11.58
N GLU A 173 40.78 -48.06 -11.90
CA GLU A 173 39.62 -48.60 -11.16
C GLU A 173 39.45 -50.13 -11.32
N PRO A 174 38.54 -50.76 -10.55
CA PRO A 174 37.30 -51.25 -11.20
C PRO A 174 36.01 -51.10 -10.35
N GLY A 175 34.85 -51.19 -11.00
CA GLY A 175 33.53 -51.20 -10.35
C GLY A 175 32.59 -52.35 -10.75
N GLU A 176 31.38 -52.31 -10.16
CA GLU A 176 30.12 -52.99 -10.54
C GLU A 176 29.88 -54.50 -10.24
N THR A 177 28.59 -54.88 -10.33
CA THR A 177 27.92 -56.21 -10.25
C THR A 177 27.73 -56.84 -8.86
N THR A 178 26.61 -57.49 -8.46
CA THR A 178 25.20 -57.65 -8.97
C THR A 178 24.34 -58.15 -7.76
N ALA A 179 23.04 -57.83 -7.58
CA ALA A 179 21.81 -58.39 -8.19
C ALA A 179 21.66 -59.94 -8.11
N SER A 180 20.49 -60.58 -7.89
CA SER A 180 19.08 -60.12 -7.76
C SER A 180 18.43 -60.57 -6.40
N ASP A 181 17.26 -61.21 -6.19
CA ASP A 181 16.18 -61.86 -7.00
C ASP A 181 14.84 -61.98 -6.17
N ASP A 182 13.79 -62.65 -6.69
CA ASP A 182 12.36 -62.53 -6.29
C ASP A 182 11.68 -63.78 -5.64
N GLY A 183 10.43 -63.63 -5.12
CA GLY A 183 9.37 -64.61 -5.47
C GLY A 183 8.33 -65.17 -4.45
N HIS A 184 7.08 -64.68 -4.58
CA HIS A 184 5.79 -65.45 -4.54
C HIS A 184 5.02 -65.80 -3.22
N ALA A 185 3.74 -66.20 -3.35
CA ALA A 185 2.69 -66.19 -2.28
C ALA A 185 1.55 -67.23 -2.49
N THR A 186 0.62 -67.40 -1.52
CA THR A 186 -0.86 -67.64 -1.70
C THR A 186 -1.69 -67.80 -0.38
N GLU A 187 -2.83 -67.08 -0.28
CA GLU A 187 -4.17 -67.35 0.34
C GLU A 187 -4.40 -67.97 1.76
N GLY A 188 -5.47 -67.54 2.50
CA GLY A 188 -5.74 -68.05 3.87
C GLY A 188 -7.05 -67.87 4.70
N ARG A 189 -8.08 -67.07 4.32
CA ARG A 189 -9.52 -67.17 4.76
C ARG A 189 -10.05 -66.70 6.19
N GLU A 190 -11.11 -65.86 6.16
CA GLU A 190 -12.24 -65.62 7.16
C GLU A 190 -11.96 -65.03 8.58
N ALA A 191 -12.88 -64.30 9.26
CA ALA A 191 -14.29 -63.89 9.01
C ALA A 191 -14.67 -62.52 9.67
N ASP A 192 -15.87 -62.00 9.35
CA ASP A 192 -16.57 -60.84 9.95
C ASP A 192 -17.92 -61.30 10.59
N PRO A 193 -18.46 -60.62 11.62
CA PRO A 193 -19.80 -59.99 11.45
C PRO A 193 -20.09 -58.71 12.26
N GLU A 194 -20.98 -57.86 11.70
CA GLU A 194 -21.67 -56.73 12.37
C GLU A 194 -22.84 -57.16 13.34
N PRO A 195 -23.94 -56.40 13.54
CA PRO A 195 -24.12 -55.53 14.71
C PRO A 195 -25.38 -55.83 15.56
N VAL A 196 -25.59 -55.11 16.67
CA VAL A 196 -26.86 -55.14 17.44
C VAL A 196 -27.27 -53.77 18.00
N ALA A 197 -28.59 -53.53 18.07
CA ALA A 197 -29.23 -52.40 18.72
C ALA A 197 -30.47 -52.86 19.51
N GLY A 198 -30.87 -52.14 20.58
CA GLY A 198 -32.14 -52.36 21.27
C GLY A 198 -32.19 -51.92 22.74
N GLY A 199 -33.16 -51.07 23.09
CA GLY A 199 -33.58 -50.80 24.48
C GLY A 199 -34.62 -51.82 24.98
N PRO A 200 -34.93 -51.86 26.29
CA PRO A 200 -35.96 -50.98 26.89
C PRO A 200 -35.55 -50.45 28.30
N GLY A 201 -36.32 -49.67 29.07
CA GLY A 201 -37.60 -48.96 28.84
C GLY A 201 -38.44 -48.82 30.15
N SER A 202 -38.98 -47.62 30.43
CA SER A 202 -39.79 -47.23 31.62
C SER A 202 -39.02 -47.18 32.97
N GLU A 203 -39.44 -46.47 34.02
CA GLU A 203 -40.75 -45.86 34.38
C GLU A 203 -40.70 -44.35 34.74
N THR A 204 -41.89 -43.72 34.81
CA THR A 204 -42.18 -42.32 35.19
C THR A 204 -42.33 -42.06 36.68
N VAL A 205 -42.01 -40.84 37.13
CA VAL A 205 -42.65 -40.15 38.28
C VAL A 205 -42.86 -38.66 37.96
N GLU A 206 -43.79 -38.03 38.70
CA GLU A 206 -44.44 -36.74 38.41
C GLU A 206 -44.33 -35.75 39.60
N ALA A 207 -44.70 -34.48 39.35
CA ALA A 207 -44.98 -33.39 40.30
C ALA A 207 -43.86 -32.85 41.23
N GLY A 208 -43.85 -31.52 41.45
CA GLY A 208 -42.94 -30.88 42.42
C GLY A 208 -42.84 -29.34 42.39
N ALA A 209 -43.95 -28.60 42.26
CA ALA A 209 -43.93 -27.12 42.30
C ALA A 209 -44.21 -26.57 43.72
N SER A 210 -43.54 -25.48 44.11
CA SER A 210 -44.00 -24.54 45.15
C SER A 210 -43.26 -23.20 45.05
N GLU A 211 -43.99 -22.10 45.27
CA GLU A 211 -43.49 -20.74 45.43
C GLU A 211 -43.52 -20.32 46.92
N THR A 212 -43.09 -19.07 47.22
CA THR A 212 -43.52 -18.27 48.40
C THR A 212 -42.84 -18.68 49.74
N GLU A 213 -42.50 -17.82 50.73
CA GLU A 213 -42.84 -16.40 51.03
C GLU A 213 -41.69 -15.64 51.76
N ALA A 214 -41.88 -14.35 52.07
CA ALA A 214 -41.00 -13.52 52.92
C ALA A 214 -41.31 -13.65 54.44
N PRO A 215 -40.62 -12.91 55.33
CA PRO A 215 -41.32 -11.76 55.95
C PRO A 215 -40.43 -10.53 56.30
N ALA A 216 -41.08 -9.43 56.70
CA ALA A 216 -40.50 -8.23 57.34
C ALA A 216 -40.55 -8.35 58.91
N THR A 217 -40.23 -7.39 59.79
CA THR A 217 -40.55 -5.93 59.88
C THR A 217 -39.71 -5.16 60.93
N ASP A 218 -39.51 -3.85 60.71
CA ASP A 218 -39.36 -2.72 61.69
C ASP A 218 -38.19 -2.71 62.70
N ASP A 219 -37.70 -1.58 63.24
CA ASP A 219 -38.39 -0.33 63.67
C ASP A 219 -37.50 0.96 63.65
N ASP A 220 -38.09 2.15 63.82
CA ASP A 220 -37.46 3.51 63.84
C ASP A 220 -37.34 4.08 65.29
N PRO A 221 -36.62 5.19 65.57
CA PRO A 221 -37.31 6.49 65.72
C PRO A 221 -36.50 7.79 65.45
N GLY A 222 -36.87 8.55 64.41
CA GLY A 222 -37.30 9.97 64.47
C GLY A 222 -36.34 11.15 64.79
N GLY A 223 -36.45 12.24 64.01
CA GLY A 223 -35.92 13.59 64.32
C GLY A 223 -36.26 14.65 63.27
N THR A 224 -37.09 15.66 63.62
CA THR A 224 -37.66 16.70 62.72
C THR A 224 -36.76 17.90 62.43
N ASP A 225 -36.85 18.49 61.22
CA ASP A 225 -37.60 19.74 60.98
C ASP A 225 -37.69 20.15 59.48
N GLU A 226 -38.61 21.06 59.16
CA GLU A 226 -38.98 21.65 57.84
C GLU A 226 -39.10 23.19 58.00
N PRO A 227 -39.33 24.03 56.96
CA PRO A 227 -39.05 23.93 55.52
C PRO A 227 -38.25 25.18 55.01
N ASP A 228 -38.19 25.47 53.69
CA ASP A 228 -38.87 26.61 53.00
C ASP A 228 -38.32 26.92 51.58
N GLU A 229 -39.08 27.76 50.85
CA GLU A 229 -38.85 28.50 49.59
C GLU A 229 -38.50 27.76 48.28
N ALA A 230 -39.45 27.87 47.34
CA ALA A 230 -39.23 27.79 45.90
C ALA A 230 -39.72 29.09 45.22
N THR A 231 -38.91 29.66 44.33
CA THR A 231 -39.31 30.71 43.36
C THR A 231 -38.48 30.50 42.10
N ALA A 232 -39.03 30.21 40.90
CA ALA A 232 -40.12 30.81 40.13
C ALA A 232 -39.71 32.09 39.38
N VAL A 233 -39.96 32.08 38.06
CA VAL A 233 -39.64 33.14 37.09
C VAL A 233 -40.58 34.33 37.17
N PRO A 234 -40.16 35.50 36.64
CA PRO A 234 -41.07 36.46 36.03
C PRO A 234 -40.84 36.59 34.50
N SER A 235 -41.94 36.83 33.78
CA SER A 235 -41.96 37.30 32.37
C SER A 235 -42.44 38.76 32.33
N VAL A 236 -42.67 39.30 31.11
CA VAL A 236 -43.26 40.63 30.75
C VAL A 236 -42.40 41.87 31.08
N ASP A 237 -42.18 42.88 30.22
CA ASP A 237 -43.04 43.62 29.23
C ASP A 237 -44.03 44.59 29.96
N PRO A 238 -44.33 45.85 29.51
CA PRO A 238 -44.09 46.50 28.20
C PRO A 238 -43.67 48.01 28.18
N GLU A 239 -43.73 48.62 26.98
CA GLU A 239 -43.93 50.05 26.60
C GLU A 239 -42.75 51.04 26.35
N ARG A 240 -42.85 51.72 25.17
CA ARG A 240 -42.46 53.13 24.83
C ARG A 240 -40.98 53.57 24.98
N SER A 241 -40.27 53.91 23.89
CA SER A 241 -40.46 55.17 23.14
C SER A 241 -39.54 55.29 21.89
N GLY A 242 -39.90 56.14 20.93
CA GLY A 242 -39.02 56.73 19.88
C GLY A 242 -39.41 58.21 19.67
N PRO A 243 -39.08 58.91 18.55
CA PRO A 243 -38.24 58.57 17.38
C PRO A 243 -37.15 59.67 17.09
N ALA A 244 -36.78 59.88 15.80
CA ALA A 244 -35.81 60.84 15.19
C ALA A 244 -34.39 60.27 14.93
N ASP A 245 -33.63 60.61 13.87
CA ASP A 245 -33.86 61.22 12.53
C ASP A 245 -32.76 60.60 11.61
N ALA A 246 -32.91 60.25 10.32
CA ALA A 246 -33.55 60.86 9.15
C ALA A 246 -32.65 61.86 8.37
N VAL A 247 -32.82 61.87 7.03
CA VAL A 247 -32.16 62.68 5.96
C VAL A 247 -30.68 62.38 5.65
N GLU A 248 -30.16 62.51 4.42
CA GLU A 248 -30.75 62.98 3.13
C GLU A 248 -30.59 61.94 1.99
N ALA A 249 -31.51 61.99 1.04
CA ALA A 249 -31.26 61.68 -0.37
C ALA A 249 -31.49 62.98 -1.17
N ASN A 250 -30.83 63.16 -2.32
CA ASN A 250 -31.02 64.35 -3.16
C ASN A 250 -31.21 63.99 -4.65
N GLU A 251 -31.77 64.95 -5.39
CA GLU A 251 -32.51 64.79 -6.64
C GLU A 251 -31.69 65.01 -7.93
N TRP A 252 -32.16 64.35 -9.00
CA TRP A 252 -32.45 64.90 -10.34
C TRP A 252 -31.40 65.74 -11.10
N GLY A 253 -31.07 65.33 -12.33
CA GLY A 253 -30.31 66.15 -13.29
C GLY A 253 -30.23 65.56 -14.71
N ASP A 254 -31.12 65.99 -15.60
CA ASP A 254 -31.15 65.63 -17.03
C ASP A 254 -30.28 66.58 -17.89
N ALA A 255 -29.56 66.04 -18.88
CA ALA A 255 -28.94 66.81 -19.97
C ALA A 255 -28.56 65.94 -21.19
N THR A 256 -29.34 66.08 -22.26
CA THR A 256 -29.10 65.57 -23.62
C THR A 256 -27.75 65.95 -24.27
N GLY A 257 -27.21 65.10 -25.16
CA GLY A 257 -26.11 65.44 -26.08
C GLY A 257 -26.01 64.45 -27.26
N ASP A 258 -25.73 64.96 -28.47
CA ASP A 258 -25.79 64.23 -29.77
C ASP A 258 -24.46 64.33 -30.55
N ALA A 259 -24.38 63.72 -31.74
CA ALA A 259 -23.40 63.85 -32.82
C ALA A 259 -22.00 63.17 -32.71
N ASP A 260 -21.88 62.00 -33.37
CA ASP A 260 -21.21 61.83 -34.69
C ASP A 260 -19.84 62.51 -34.98
N ALA A 261 -18.78 61.71 -35.19
CA ALA A 261 -17.75 61.90 -36.24
C ALA A 261 -16.67 60.78 -36.31
N GLU A 262 -16.40 60.28 -37.51
CA GLU A 262 -15.15 59.58 -37.93
C GLU A 262 -14.08 60.61 -38.45
N PRO A 263 -12.95 60.22 -39.08
CA PRO A 263 -11.83 59.39 -38.61
C PRO A 263 -10.45 60.07 -38.83
N GLU A 264 -9.35 59.53 -38.28
CA GLU A 264 -7.99 59.84 -38.81
C GLU A 264 -7.00 58.64 -38.82
N THR A 265 -6.83 58.10 -40.02
CA THR A 265 -5.58 57.68 -40.71
C THR A 265 -4.41 57.02 -39.94
N MET A 266 -4.03 55.81 -40.37
CA MET A 266 -2.81 55.11 -39.96
C MET A 266 -1.51 55.65 -40.56
N PRO A 267 -0.35 55.40 -39.91
CA PRO A 267 0.90 55.10 -40.59
C PRO A 267 1.19 53.57 -40.59
N SER A 268 1.35 52.96 -41.76
CA SER A 268 1.80 51.57 -41.89
C SER A 268 3.23 51.50 -42.42
N ALA A 269 4.14 50.86 -41.67
CA ALA A 269 5.48 50.50 -42.14
C ALA A 269 6.11 49.33 -41.35
N THR A 270 6.12 48.15 -41.97
CA THR A 270 7.19 47.15 -41.88
C THR A 270 7.62 46.64 -40.49
N GLY A 271 6.87 45.66 -39.97
CA GLY A 271 7.23 44.87 -38.77
C GLY A 271 7.15 43.34 -38.98
N THR A 272 7.35 42.88 -40.22
CA THR A 272 6.95 41.55 -40.71
C THR A 272 7.86 40.40 -40.24
N ALA A 273 7.90 40.17 -38.93
CA ALA A 273 8.59 39.02 -38.31
C ALA A 273 7.82 38.44 -37.10
N ASN A 274 7.21 39.29 -36.25
CA ASN A 274 6.55 38.82 -35.02
C ASN A 274 5.08 38.39 -35.17
N THR A 275 4.42 38.74 -36.28
CA THR A 275 2.96 38.56 -36.41
C THR A 275 2.53 37.09 -36.54
N ALA A 276 3.40 36.21 -37.04
CA ALA A 276 3.10 34.79 -37.18
C ALA A 276 2.93 34.10 -35.81
N THR A 277 3.84 34.35 -34.88
CA THR A 277 3.79 33.79 -33.52
C THR A 277 2.57 34.29 -32.74
N GLY A 278 2.25 35.59 -32.85
CA GLY A 278 1.04 36.15 -32.24
C GLY A 278 -0.23 35.57 -32.83
N SER A 279 -0.32 35.44 -34.16
CA SER A 279 -1.48 34.83 -34.82
C SER A 279 -1.65 33.34 -34.50
N ALA A 280 -0.56 32.60 -34.26
CA ALA A 280 -0.61 31.20 -33.85
C ALA A 280 -1.14 31.08 -32.41
N GLY A 281 -0.59 31.86 -31.47
CA GLY A 281 -1.03 31.89 -30.07
C GLY A 281 -2.51 32.25 -29.93
N VAL A 282 -2.95 33.33 -30.60
CA VAL A 282 -4.36 33.76 -30.62
C VAL A 282 -5.27 32.72 -31.29
N SER A 283 -4.77 31.92 -32.25
CA SER A 283 -5.55 30.81 -32.82
C SER A 283 -5.74 29.68 -31.82
N SER A 284 -4.66 29.25 -31.12
CA SER A 284 -4.77 28.23 -30.08
C SER A 284 -5.65 28.67 -28.90
N GLU A 285 -5.59 29.95 -28.53
CA GLU A 285 -6.45 30.54 -27.51
C GLU A 285 -7.93 30.58 -27.97
N LEU A 286 -8.19 30.93 -29.24
CA LEU A 286 -9.53 30.86 -29.84
C LEU A 286 -10.09 29.44 -29.87
N ASP A 287 -9.28 28.45 -30.27
CA ASP A 287 -9.73 27.05 -30.32
C ASP A 287 -9.91 26.45 -28.90
N ALA A 288 -9.10 26.87 -27.92
CA ALA A 288 -9.30 26.54 -26.51
C ALA A 288 -10.61 27.14 -25.96
N LEU A 289 -10.83 28.45 -26.07
CA LEU A 289 -12.08 29.12 -25.65
C LEU A 289 -13.31 28.56 -26.40
N ARG A 290 -13.14 28.11 -27.64
CA ARG A 290 -14.21 27.45 -28.43
C ARG A 290 -14.50 26.05 -27.92
N SER A 291 -13.48 25.29 -27.50
CA SER A 291 -13.65 24.00 -26.83
C SER A 291 -14.37 24.18 -25.49
N GLU A 292 -13.92 25.14 -24.68
CA GLU A 292 -14.54 25.52 -23.40
C GLU A 292 -16.01 25.93 -23.59
N LEU A 293 -16.32 26.82 -24.54
CA LEU A 293 -17.70 27.17 -24.90
C LEU A 293 -18.54 25.96 -25.38
N SER A 294 -17.92 24.91 -25.92
CA SER A 294 -18.63 23.69 -26.30
C SER A 294 -18.89 22.78 -25.10
N SER A 295 -17.96 22.74 -24.14
CA SER A 295 -18.11 22.04 -22.86
C SER A 295 -19.15 22.73 -21.98
N LEU A 296 -19.02 24.05 -21.76
CA LEU A 296 -19.97 24.86 -21.00
C LEU A 296 -21.38 24.79 -21.59
N ARG A 297 -21.56 24.72 -22.92
CA ARG A 297 -22.88 24.49 -23.54
C ARG A 297 -23.40 23.07 -23.33
N ARG A 298 -22.54 22.06 -23.27
CA ARG A 298 -22.94 20.68 -22.93
C ARG A 298 -23.34 20.57 -21.46
N ILE A 299 -22.59 21.23 -20.57
CA ILE A 299 -22.88 21.34 -19.14
C ILE A 299 -24.18 22.12 -18.92
N GLN A 300 -24.34 23.29 -19.57
CA GLN A 300 -25.58 24.07 -19.57
C GLN A 300 -26.76 23.21 -20.01
N LYS A 301 -26.66 22.52 -21.15
CA LYS A 301 -27.72 21.63 -21.64
C LYS A 301 -28.03 20.50 -20.64
N ARG A 302 -27.01 19.87 -20.04
CA ARG A 302 -27.18 18.86 -18.97
C ARG A 302 -27.88 19.43 -17.73
N LEU A 303 -27.56 20.68 -17.35
CA LEU A 303 -28.19 21.38 -16.24
C LEU A 303 -29.62 21.82 -16.58
N GLU A 304 -29.89 22.30 -17.80
CA GLU A 304 -31.23 22.64 -18.28
C GLU A 304 -32.11 21.40 -18.40
N GLU A 305 -31.57 20.25 -18.83
CA GLU A 305 -32.27 18.97 -18.84
C GLU A 305 -32.53 18.46 -17.41
N ARG A 306 -31.59 18.63 -16.47
CA ARG A 306 -31.78 18.28 -15.06
C ARG A 306 -32.75 19.24 -14.34
N VAL A 307 -32.73 20.53 -14.65
CA VAL A 307 -33.69 21.52 -14.15
C VAL A 307 -35.08 21.25 -14.73
N ALA A 308 -35.22 20.96 -16.03
CA ALA A 308 -36.49 20.57 -16.64
C ALA A 308 -37.02 19.23 -16.07
N ALA A 309 -36.15 18.29 -15.71
CA ALA A 309 -36.54 17.07 -14.98
C ALA A 309 -37.06 17.42 -13.57
N LEU A 310 -36.37 18.29 -12.82
CA LEU A 310 -36.79 18.75 -11.49
C LEU A 310 -38.08 19.60 -11.52
N GLU A 311 -38.25 20.46 -12.52
CA GLU A 311 -39.42 21.31 -12.71
C GLU A 311 -40.64 20.51 -13.21
N SER A 312 -40.45 19.49 -14.06
CA SER A 312 -41.53 18.59 -14.49
C SER A 312 -41.93 17.58 -13.40
N GLY A 313 -40.98 17.13 -12.57
CA GLY A 313 -41.25 16.47 -11.29
C GLY A 313 -41.87 17.41 -10.25
N GLY A 314 -41.75 18.72 -10.44
CA GLY A 314 -42.24 19.80 -9.58
C GLY A 314 -43.75 20.04 -9.59
N THR A 315 -44.55 19.13 -10.17
CA THR A 315 -46.02 19.17 -10.07
C THR A 315 -46.60 17.86 -9.56
N THR A 316 -47.14 17.90 -8.34
CA THR A 316 -47.81 16.76 -7.70
C THR A 316 -49.18 16.50 -8.35
N ASP A 317 -49.26 15.61 -9.34
CA ASP A 317 -50.56 15.14 -9.85
C ASP A 317 -51.23 14.23 -8.79
N PRO A 318 -52.42 14.60 -8.26
CA PRO A 318 -53.10 13.79 -7.23
C PRO A 318 -53.73 12.49 -7.76
N ARG A 319 -53.51 12.10 -9.02
CA ARG A 319 -54.08 10.89 -9.63
C ARG A 319 -53.10 10.03 -10.43
N GLY A 320 -52.15 9.45 -9.72
CA GLY A 320 -51.84 8.03 -9.90
C GLY A 320 -50.68 7.70 -10.80
N ASP A 321 -49.48 7.81 -10.22
CA ASP A 321 -48.83 6.54 -9.88
C ASP A 321 -48.71 6.42 -8.35
N ARG A 322 -48.36 5.23 -7.84
CA ARG A 322 -48.11 5.05 -6.40
C ARG A 322 -46.66 5.41 -6.07
N PRO A 323 -46.39 6.02 -4.89
CA PRO A 323 -45.06 5.93 -4.29
C PRO A 323 -44.64 4.46 -4.18
N GLY A 324 -43.33 4.19 -4.28
CA GLY A 324 -42.77 2.87 -4.01
C GLY A 324 -43.32 2.33 -2.70
N THR A 325 -43.93 1.13 -2.74
CA THR A 325 -44.58 0.55 -1.55
C THR A 325 -43.60 -0.26 -0.68
N GLY A 326 -42.33 -0.31 -1.10
CA GLY A 326 -41.22 -0.88 -0.32
C GLY A 326 -40.75 0.04 0.82
N PRO A 327 -39.75 -0.40 1.59
CA PRO A 327 -39.20 0.38 2.70
C PRO A 327 -38.48 1.65 2.22
N SER A 328 -38.44 2.66 3.09
CA SER A 328 -37.45 3.75 2.99
C SER A 328 -36.35 3.51 4.02
N LEU A 329 -35.10 3.55 3.57
CA LEU A 329 -33.90 3.33 4.40
C LEU A 329 -32.96 4.54 4.30
N SER A 330 -32.05 4.65 5.27
CA SER A 330 -30.92 5.59 5.15
C SER A 330 -29.83 5.06 4.20
N PRO A 331 -28.97 5.92 3.61
CA PRO A 331 -27.87 5.49 2.74
C PRO A 331 -26.95 4.45 3.38
N ALA A 332 -26.51 4.66 4.62
CA ALA A 332 -25.64 3.75 5.35
C ALA A 332 -26.33 2.40 5.64
N GLU A 333 -27.59 2.44 6.09
CA GLU A 333 -28.38 1.24 6.35
C GLU A 333 -28.65 0.41 5.07
N ALA A 334 -28.78 1.08 3.92
CA ALA A 334 -28.94 0.40 2.64
C ALA A 334 -27.65 -0.28 2.19
N LEU A 335 -26.50 0.35 2.37
CA LEU A 335 -25.18 -0.21 2.07
C LEU A 335 -24.84 -1.37 3.01
N GLU A 336 -24.92 -1.19 4.33
CA GLU A 336 -24.71 -2.23 5.35
C GLU A 336 -25.55 -3.49 5.06
N LYS A 337 -26.78 -3.31 4.57
CA LYS A 337 -27.70 -4.41 4.25
C LYS A 337 -27.58 -4.93 2.81
N THR A 338 -26.59 -4.49 2.04
CA THR A 338 -26.33 -4.93 0.66
C THR A 338 -25.01 -5.71 0.57
N THR A 339 -25.03 -6.80 -0.18
CA THR A 339 -23.83 -7.54 -0.60
C THR A 339 -23.87 -7.68 -2.12
N LEU A 340 -22.85 -7.24 -2.83
CA LEU A 340 -22.68 -7.54 -4.25
C LEU A 340 -22.09 -8.94 -4.42
N PHE A 341 -22.53 -9.66 -5.44
CA PHE A 341 -21.92 -10.92 -5.88
C PHE A 341 -21.39 -10.78 -7.31
N VAL A 342 -20.16 -11.25 -7.54
CA VAL A 342 -19.52 -11.25 -8.86
C VAL A 342 -19.96 -12.49 -9.62
N ARG A 343 -20.64 -12.34 -10.76
CA ARG A 343 -21.33 -13.44 -11.46
C ARG A 343 -21.11 -13.44 -12.97
N GLU A 344 -20.99 -14.63 -13.57
CA GLU A 344 -21.03 -14.85 -15.01
C GLU A 344 -22.46 -14.71 -15.54
N GLY A 345 -22.72 -13.71 -16.40
CA GLY A 345 -23.99 -13.56 -17.12
C GLY A 345 -24.21 -14.63 -18.21
N THR A 346 -23.13 -15.16 -18.80
CA THR A 346 -23.15 -16.30 -19.72
C THR A 346 -22.12 -17.34 -19.28
N ARG A 347 -22.59 -18.55 -19.00
CA ARG A 347 -21.75 -19.68 -18.56
C ARG A 347 -20.68 -20.01 -19.59
N GLY A 348 -19.40 -19.85 -19.24
CA GLY A 348 -18.28 -20.06 -20.16
C GLY A 348 -18.10 -18.94 -21.19
N GLY A 349 -18.66 -17.76 -20.93
CA GLY A 349 -18.07 -16.50 -21.39
C GLY A 349 -16.83 -16.15 -20.53
N PRO A 350 -16.13 -15.04 -20.85
CA PRO A 350 -14.88 -14.67 -20.16
C PRO A 350 -15.05 -14.45 -18.66
N THR A 351 -14.09 -14.97 -17.89
CA THR A 351 -14.01 -14.81 -16.43
C THR A 351 -12.83 -13.94 -15.99
N LEU A 352 -12.75 -13.60 -14.71
CA LEU A 352 -11.57 -12.95 -14.12
C LEU A 352 -10.33 -13.86 -14.21
N GLU A 353 -10.49 -15.18 -14.13
CA GLU A 353 -9.42 -16.18 -14.34
C GLU A 353 -8.96 -16.22 -15.81
N ASP A 354 -9.84 -15.98 -16.79
CA ASP A 354 -9.44 -15.80 -18.19
C ASP A 354 -8.61 -14.52 -18.38
N VAL A 355 -8.98 -13.42 -17.71
CA VAL A 355 -8.25 -12.14 -17.80
C VAL A 355 -6.88 -12.24 -17.12
N HIS A 356 -6.80 -12.84 -15.94
CA HIS A 356 -5.55 -13.08 -15.22
C HIS A 356 -4.58 -13.95 -16.02
N ALA A 357 -5.08 -15.04 -16.59
CA ALA A 357 -4.32 -15.93 -17.46
C ALA A 357 -4.08 -15.39 -18.89
N GLY A 358 -4.38 -14.11 -19.15
CA GLY A 358 -4.08 -13.44 -20.42
C GLY A 358 -4.98 -13.79 -21.61
N ARG A 359 -6.09 -14.50 -21.39
CA ARG A 359 -6.96 -15.10 -22.43
C ARG A 359 -8.16 -14.25 -22.83
N ALA A 360 -8.44 -13.15 -22.13
CA ALA A 360 -9.59 -12.27 -22.38
C ALA A 360 -9.22 -10.77 -22.35
N ASP A 361 -10.09 -9.96 -22.98
CA ASP A 361 -10.04 -8.50 -23.03
C ASP A 361 -11.19 -7.84 -22.23
N ARG A 362 -11.12 -6.50 -22.08
CA ARG A 362 -11.98 -5.69 -21.20
C ARG A 362 -13.42 -5.53 -21.69
N GLU A 363 -13.62 -5.48 -23.01
CA GLU A 363 -14.97 -5.42 -23.61
C GLU A 363 -15.67 -6.77 -23.47
N SER A 364 -14.93 -7.87 -23.68
CA SER A 364 -15.44 -9.22 -23.56
C SER A 364 -15.69 -9.62 -22.09
N LEU A 365 -14.91 -9.11 -21.13
CA LEU A 365 -15.16 -9.30 -19.70
C LEU A 365 -16.39 -8.52 -19.24
N SER A 366 -16.50 -7.21 -19.51
CA SER A 366 -17.61 -6.38 -19.00
C SER A 366 -18.95 -6.73 -19.64
N ALA A 367 -18.96 -7.35 -20.82
CA ALA A 367 -20.16 -7.95 -21.40
C ALA A 367 -20.65 -9.20 -20.65
N ASN A 368 -19.77 -9.88 -19.90
CA ASN A 368 -20.07 -11.16 -19.22
C ASN A 368 -20.18 -11.04 -17.69
N VAL A 369 -19.22 -10.39 -17.02
CA VAL A 369 -19.21 -10.23 -15.56
C VAL A 369 -20.28 -9.24 -15.12
N ARG A 370 -20.96 -9.56 -14.03
CA ARG A 370 -22.03 -8.76 -13.42
C ARG A 370 -21.85 -8.65 -11.92
N LEU A 371 -22.23 -7.51 -11.37
CA LEU A 371 -22.37 -7.28 -9.94
C LEU A 371 -23.85 -7.43 -9.58
N GLU A 372 -24.23 -8.58 -9.02
CA GLU A 372 -25.61 -8.87 -8.64
C GLU A 372 -25.84 -8.46 -7.17
N PRO A 373 -26.70 -7.47 -6.88
CA PRO A 373 -26.97 -7.04 -5.51
C PRO A 373 -27.88 -8.05 -4.79
N HIS A 374 -27.49 -8.42 -3.57
CA HIS A 374 -28.29 -9.20 -2.64
C HIS A 374 -28.56 -8.38 -1.38
N THR A 375 -29.83 -8.17 -1.04
CA THR A 375 -30.25 -7.25 0.03
C THR A 375 -30.88 -7.99 1.22
N ARG A 376 -30.52 -7.59 2.44
CA ARG A 376 -31.17 -8.00 3.70
C ARG A 376 -32.49 -7.26 3.96
N PHE A 377 -33.04 -6.62 2.93
CA PHE A 377 -34.33 -5.93 2.87
C PHE A 377 -34.99 -6.17 1.50
N ASP A 378 -36.29 -5.89 1.38
CA ASP A 378 -36.99 -5.95 0.10
C ASP A 378 -36.57 -4.76 -0.77
N GLY A 379 -35.77 -5.03 -1.81
CA GLY A 379 -35.27 -4.01 -2.74
C GLY A 379 -36.30 -3.56 -3.79
N GLU A 380 -37.37 -4.33 -4.03
CA GLU A 380 -38.34 -4.02 -5.09
C GLU A 380 -39.21 -2.81 -4.70
N GLY A 381 -38.85 -1.64 -5.22
CA GLY A 381 -39.51 -0.38 -4.88
C GLY A 381 -39.12 0.20 -3.52
N ALA A 382 -37.97 -0.20 -2.97
CA ALA A 382 -37.32 0.52 -1.86
C ALA A 382 -36.79 1.89 -2.31
N SER A 383 -36.76 2.86 -1.38
CA SER A 383 -36.28 4.22 -1.66
C SER A 383 -35.27 4.74 -0.63
N ILE A 384 -34.16 5.28 -1.12
CA ILE A 384 -33.03 5.77 -0.33
C ILE A 384 -32.94 7.28 -0.52
N GLY A 385 -33.24 8.07 0.51
CA GLY A 385 -33.32 9.55 0.41
C GLY A 385 -34.43 10.11 -0.49
N GLY A 386 -35.13 9.25 -1.25
CA GLY A 386 -36.12 9.60 -2.27
C GLY A 386 -35.86 8.91 -3.61
N ASP A 387 -34.61 8.50 -3.87
CA ASP A 387 -34.22 7.81 -5.09
C ASP A 387 -34.48 6.28 -5.00
N PRO A 388 -34.73 5.58 -6.13
CA PRO A 388 -34.83 4.12 -6.16
C PRO A 388 -33.51 3.47 -5.72
N PHE A 389 -33.60 2.33 -5.00
CA PHE A 389 -32.42 1.62 -4.49
C PHE A 389 -31.34 1.33 -5.55
N GLU A 390 -31.72 0.84 -6.74
CA GLU A 390 -30.78 0.57 -7.83
C GLU A 390 -30.02 1.84 -8.26
N SER A 391 -30.74 2.95 -8.47
CA SER A 391 -30.17 4.24 -8.86
C SER A 391 -29.25 4.82 -7.78
N PHE A 392 -29.62 4.68 -6.50
CA PHE A 392 -28.78 5.05 -5.38
C PHE A 392 -27.49 4.23 -5.38
N LEU A 393 -27.60 2.90 -5.42
CA LEU A 393 -26.48 1.98 -5.30
C LEU A 393 -25.44 2.22 -6.41
N THR A 394 -25.88 2.25 -7.68
CA THR A 394 -24.99 2.50 -8.83
C THR A 394 -24.42 3.91 -8.86
N GLY A 395 -24.98 4.85 -8.09
CA GLY A 395 -24.46 6.20 -7.90
C GLY A 395 -23.44 6.35 -6.77
N THR A 396 -23.08 5.27 -6.07
CA THR A 396 -22.11 5.33 -4.95
C THR A 396 -20.66 5.09 -5.40
N THR A 397 -19.71 5.78 -4.74
CA THR A 397 -18.27 5.50 -4.85
C THR A 397 -17.95 4.04 -4.52
N ALA A 398 -18.69 3.43 -3.59
CA ALA A 398 -18.53 2.03 -3.20
C ALA A 398 -18.84 1.07 -4.36
N TYR A 399 -19.94 1.28 -5.09
CA TYR A 399 -20.27 0.50 -6.29
C TYR A 399 -19.24 0.74 -7.40
N ALA A 400 -18.90 2.01 -7.67
CA ALA A 400 -17.90 2.37 -8.69
C ALA A 400 -16.52 1.74 -8.40
N PHE A 401 -16.11 1.68 -7.13
CA PHE A 401 -14.89 0.99 -6.71
C PHE A 401 -14.93 -0.51 -6.99
N VAL A 402 -16.05 -1.19 -6.70
CA VAL A 402 -16.16 -2.64 -6.98
C VAL A 402 -16.21 -2.93 -8.49
N GLU A 403 -16.87 -2.08 -9.27
CA GLU A 403 -16.86 -2.17 -10.74
C GLU A 403 -15.45 -1.91 -11.30
N TRP A 404 -14.72 -0.92 -10.79
CA TRP A 404 -13.33 -0.66 -11.16
C TRP A 404 -12.39 -1.82 -10.76
N LEU A 405 -12.48 -2.29 -9.52
CA LEU A 405 -11.68 -3.40 -8.99
C LEU A 405 -11.83 -4.68 -9.83
N THR A 406 -13.05 -4.99 -10.27
CA THR A 406 -13.34 -6.23 -11.03
C THR A 406 -13.20 -6.08 -12.55
N THR A 407 -13.51 -4.92 -13.14
CA THR A 407 -13.55 -4.74 -14.60
C THR A 407 -12.42 -3.89 -15.18
N THR A 408 -11.65 -3.19 -14.33
CA THR A 408 -10.67 -2.20 -14.76
C THR A 408 -9.26 -2.50 -14.26
N LEU A 409 -9.05 -2.61 -12.94
CA LEU A 409 -7.73 -2.84 -12.35
C LEU A 409 -6.97 -4.06 -12.94
N PRO A 410 -7.61 -5.22 -13.24
CA PRO A 410 -6.94 -6.35 -13.88
C PRO A 410 -6.30 -6.01 -15.23
N PHE A 411 -6.82 -5.00 -15.95
CA PHE A 411 -6.27 -4.56 -17.23
C PHE A 411 -5.25 -3.45 -17.07
N GLU A 412 -5.39 -2.58 -16.07
CA GLU A 412 -4.42 -1.51 -15.81
C GLU A 412 -3.07 -2.10 -15.40
N ILE A 413 -3.06 -3.05 -14.45
CA ILE A 413 -1.87 -3.80 -14.02
C ILE A 413 -1.18 -4.48 -15.22
N ARG A 414 -1.95 -5.17 -16.07
CA ARG A 414 -1.41 -5.87 -17.26
C ARG A 414 -0.96 -4.93 -18.39
N SER A 415 -1.61 -3.79 -18.56
CA SER A 415 -1.26 -2.83 -19.62
C SER A 415 0.03 -2.06 -19.33
N THR A 416 0.57 -2.21 -18.12
CA THR A 416 1.72 -1.51 -17.58
C THR A 416 2.83 -2.48 -17.13
N ASP A 417 2.74 -3.75 -17.56
CA ASP A 417 3.68 -4.85 -17.26
C ASP A 417 3.94 -5.06 -15.75
N ASN A 418 2.93 -4.78 -14.91
CA ASN A 418 3.05 -4.79 -13.44
C ASN A 418 2.49 -6.08 -12.78
N GLU A 419 2.16 -7.14 -13.51
CA GLU A 419 1.58 -8.39 -12.94
C GLU A 419 2.45 -9.01 -11.83
N GLU A 420 3.78 -9.02 -11.99
CA GLU A 420 4.68 -9.54 -10.95
C GLU A 420 4.91 -8.53 -9.81
N SER A 421 4.87 -7.22 -10.09
CA SER A 421 5.07 -6.22 -9.05
C SER A 421 3.83 -5.99 -8.19
N MET A 422 2.63 -6.22 -8.73
CA MET A 422 1.34 -6.16 -8.02
C MET A 422 0.81 -7.56 -7.63
N ARG A 423 1.69 -8.57 -7.60
CA ARG A 423 1.35 -10.00 -7.52
C ARG A 423 0.29 -10.35 -6.48
N TYR A 424 0.38 -9.87 -5.23
CA TYR A 424 -0.56 -10.27 -4.18
C TYR A 424 -1.99 -9.79 -4.49
N ALA A 425 -2.13 -8.61 -5.08
CA ALA A 425 -3.42 -8.08 -5.51
C ALA A 425 -3.86 -8.75 -6.82
N TYR A 426 -2.96 -8.85 -7.79
CA TYR A 426 -3.26 -9.39 -9.11
C TYR A 426 -3.69 -10.86 -9.08
N ASP A 427 -3.00 -11.70 -8.31
CA ASP A 427 -3.34 -13.12 -8.12
C ASP A 427 -4.61 -13.33 -7.27
N ALA A 428 -5.03 -12.33 -6.48
CA ALA A 428 -6.27 -12.37 -5.69
C ALA A 428 -7.52 -11.93 -6.46
N LEU A 429 -7.38 -11.08 -7.50
CA LEU A 429 -8.52 -10.58 -8.30
C LEU A 429 -9.45 -11.68 -8.86
N PRO A 430 -8.97 -12.84 -9.36
CA PRO A 430 -9.83 -13.93 -9.83
C PRO A 430 -10.70 -14.60 -8.76
N ALA A 431 -10.36 -14.47 -7.48
CA ALA A 431 -11.02 -15.18 -6.39
C ALA A 431 -12.24 -14.42 -5.80
N VAL A 432 -12.47 -13.16 -6.19
CA VAL A 432 -13.55 -12.32 -5.64
C VAL A 432 -14.94 -12.89 -5.98
N ASP A 433 -15.62 -13.44 -4.98
CA ASP A 433 -16.99 -13.98 -5.09
C ASP A 433 -18.04 -12.94 -4.68
N ARG A 434 -17.78 -12.20 -3.60
CA ARG A 434 -18.73 -11.28 -2.97
C ARG A 434 -18.04 -10.05 -2.40
N VAL A 435 -18.80 -8.96 -2.27
CA VAL A 435 -18.35 -7.74 -1.62
C VAL A 435 -19.45 -7.19 -0.72
N ALA A 436 -19.13 -6.96 0.55
CA ALA A 436 -20.00 -6.27 1.50
C ALA A 436 -19.56 -4.82 1.69
N PHE A 437 -20.48 -3.97 2.16
CA PHE A 437 -20.23 -2.57 2.46
C PHE A 437 -20.40 -2.27 3.94
N SER A 438 -19.56 -1.37 4.47
CA SER A 438 -19.50 -1.04 5.91
C SER A 438 -19.44 -2.30 6.78
N GLU A 439 -18.60 -3.27 6.41
CA GLU A 439 -18.48 -4.55 7.12
C GLU A 439 -17.50 -4.42 8.29
N THR A 440 -17.97 -4.77 9.49
CA THR A 440 -17.14 -4.94 10.68
C THR A 440 -16.48 -6.32 10.66
N VAL A 441 -15.16 -6.38 10.84
CA VAL A 441 -14.33 -7.59 10.71
C VAL A 441 -13.40 -7.71 11.93
N ALA A 442 -13.29 -8.91 12.49
CA ALA A 442 -12.34 -9.17 13.57
C ALA A 442 -10.89 -9.11 13.05
N VAL A 443 -10.02 -8.38 13.76
CA VAL A 443 -8.59 -8.25 13.46
C VAL A 443 -7.77 -8.61 14.69
N GLY A 444 -6.78 -9.50 14.53
CA GLY A 444 -5.95 -9.98 15.64
C GLY A 444 -6.72 -10.51 16.87
N ASP A 445 -6.16 -10.26 18.04
CA ASP A 445 -6.87 -10.25 19.35
C ASP A 445 -7.39 -8.83 19.69
N GLY A 446 -7.54 -7.97 18.68
CA GLY A 446 -7.84 -6.54 18.79
C GLY A 446 -9.34 -6.21 18.90
N PRO A 447 -9.71 -4.92 18.82
CA PRO A 447 -11.08 -4.51 18.55
C PRO A 447 -11.49 -4.95 17.12
N GLU A 448 -12.79 -5.08 16.85
CA GLU A 448 -13.24 -5.32 15.46
C GLU A 448 -13.09 -4.03 14.64
N ALA A 449 -12.31 -4.10 13.55
CA ALA A 449 -12.17 -3.02 12.58
C ALA A 449 -13.43 -2.90 11.69
N THR A 450 -13.67 -1.75 11.06
CA THR A 450 -14.80 -1.59 10.12
C THR A 450 -14.33 -0.93 8.83
N PHE A 451 -14.56 -1.60 7.71
CA PHE A 451 -14.15 -1.15 6.38
C PHE A 451 -15.35 -0.82 5.52
N ASP A 452 -15.27 0.26 4.73
CA ASP A 452 -16.36 0.67 3.83
C ASP A 452 -16.64 -0.35 2.73
N VAL A 453 -15.63 -1.10 2.33
CA VAL A 453 -15.73 -2.21 1.37
C VAL A 453 -14.89 -3.39 1.88
N VAL A 454 -15.46 -4.59 1.88
CA VAL A 454 -14.72 -5.85 2.10
C VAL A 454 -15.07 -6.83 0.98
N ALA A 455 -14.08 -7.13 0.12
CA ALA A 455 -14.18 -8.13 -0.92
C ALA A 455 -13.67 -9.47 -0.41
N ARG A 456 -14.48 -10.52 -0.56
CA ARG A 456 -14.22 -11.86 -0.01
C ARG A 456 -14.27 -12.94 -1.10
N ASP A 457 -13.53 -14.01 -0.86
CA ASP A 457 -13.52 -15.21 -1.69
C ASP A 457 -14.81 -16.06 -1.49
N GLN A 458 -14.89 -17.20 -2.19
CA GLN A 458 -16.00 -18.13 -2.04
C GLN A 458 -16.08 -18.76 -0.62
N MET A 459 -14.94 -19.01 0.04
CA MET A 459 -14.90 -19.53 1.41
C MET A 459 -15.29 -18.46 2.45
N GLY A 460 -15.09 -17.18 2.13
CA GLY A 460 -15.38 -16.03 2.97
C GLY A 460 -14.14 -15.30 3.50
N GLN A 461 -12.93 -15.70 3.10
CA GLN A 461 -11.69 -15.02 3.48
C GLN A 461 -11.58 -13.64 2.80
N PRO A 462 -11.04 -12.61 3.47
CA PRO A 462 -10.90 -11.27 2.90
C PRO A 462 -9.75 -11.22 1.90
N LEU A 463 -10.04 -10.73 0.70
CA LEU A 463 -9.07 -10.54 -0.39
C LEU A 463 -8.66 -9.07 -0.51
N PHE A 464 -9.63 -8.17 -0.35
CA PHE A 464 -9.40 -6.72 -0.39
C PHE A 464 -10.26 -5.99 0.63
N VAL A 465 -9.72 -4.93 1.21
CA VAL A 465 -10.46 -3.95 2.03
C VAL A 465 -10.32 -2.56 1.43
N ALA A 466 -11.31 -1.68 1.65
CA ALA A 466 -11.20 -0.28 1.29
C ALA A 466 -11.82 0.69 2.30
N PHE A 467 -11.26 1.90 2.34
CA PHE A 467 -11.77 3.09 3.02
C PHE A 467 -12.11 4.15 1.96
N LEU A 468 -13.29 4.78 2.08
CA LEU A 468 -13.89 5.63 1.04
C LEU A 468 -14.08 7.07 1.54
N GLU A 469 -13.05 7.90 1.44
CA GLU A 469 -13.10 9.30 1.83
C GLU A 469 -13.85 10.14 0.77
N GLY A 470 -15.18 10.20 0.91
CA GLY A 470 -16.08 10.94 0.03
C GLY A 470 -16.17 12.45 0.30
N GLY A 471 -15.34 12.99 1.20
CA GLY A 471 -15.29 14.42 1.51
C GLY A 471 -14.81 15.31 0.33
N PRO A 472 -15.12 16.62 0.37
CA PRO A 472 -14.51 17.60 -0.53
C PRO A 472 -13.09 17.98 -0.09
N ASP A 473 -12.80 17.82 1.20
CA ASP A 473 -11.50 18.07 1.82
C ASP A 473 -10.50 16.95 1.42
N PRO A 474 -9.20 17.25 1.34
CA PRO A 474 -8.19 16.28 0.92
C PRO A 474 -7.91 15.24 2.01
N THR A 475 -7.42 14.07 1.59
CA THR A 475 -7.16 12.93 2.48
C THR A 475 -5.74 12.98 3.01
N SER A 476 -5.59 13.21 4.31
CA SER A 476 -4.31 13.39 5.02
C SER A 476 -3.84 12.13 5.76
N ALA A 477 -2.63 12.17 6.33
CA ALA A 477 -2.05 11.05 7.08
C ALA A 477 -2.98 10.56 8.19
N GLY A 478 -3.60 11.48 8.94
CA GLY A 478 -4.49 11.15 10.07
C GLY A 478 -5.80 10.46 9.68
N ALA A 479 -6.18 10.42 8.40
CA ALA A 479 -7.28 9.62 7.88
C ALA A 479 -6.82 8.24 7.38
N ILE A 480 -5.54 8.13 6.97
CA ILE A 480 -4.95 6.93 6.35
C ILE A 480 -4.32 6.01 7.41
N GLU A 481 -3.67 6.56 8.43
CA GLU A 481 -2.96 5.83 9.50
C GLU A 481 -3.84 4.79 10.23
N PRO A 482 -5.10 5.06 10.61
CA PRO A 482 -5.97 4.06 11.22
C PRO A 482 -6.28 2.91 10.25
N PHE A 483 -6.55 3.22 8.97
CA PHE A 483 -6.85 2.20 7.96
C PHE A 483 -5.64 1.32 7.64
N ILE A 484 -4.42 1.87 7.60
CA ILE A 484 -3.18 1.08 7.48
C ILE A 484 -3.04 0.14 8.69
N THR A 485 -3.34 0.62 9.89
CA THR A 485 -3.28 -0.17 11.13
C THR A 485 -4.27 -1.33 11.08
N ASP A 486 -5.55 -1.05 10.84
CA ASP A 486 -6.63 -2.04 10.76
C ASP A 486 -6.37 -3.08 9.65
N ALA A 487 -5.91 -2.65 8.47
CA ALA A 487 -5.57 -3.56 7.37
C ALA A 487 -4.34 -4.43 7.70
N SER A 488 -3.38 -3.90 8.47
CA SER A 488 -2.21 -4.65 8.94
C SER A 488 -2.57 -5.68 10.02
N GLU A 489 -3.45 -5.35 10.97
CA GLU A 489 -3.95 -6.31 11.94
C GLU A 489 -4.83 -7.39 11.30
N LEU A 490 -5.60 -7.06 10.25
CA LEU A 490 -6.33 -8.04 9.44
C LEU A 490 -5.37 -8.99 8.69
N CYS A 491 -4.39 -8.44 7.99
CA CYS A 491 -3.40 -9.20 7.22
C CYS A 491 -2.53 -10.09 8.13
N ALA A 492 -2.37 -9.75 9.41
CA ALA A 492 -1.66 -10.58 10.39
C ALA A 492 -2.42 -11.86 10.81
N VAL A 493 -3.74 -11.94 10.59
CA VAL A 493 -4.56 -13.13 10.85
C VAL A 493 -5.08 -13.83 9.58
N GLU A 494 -5.27 -13.08 8.50
CA GLU A 494 -5.74 -13.59 7.20
C GLU A 494 -4.65 -13.39 6.13
N ASP A 495 -3.82 -14.43 5.91
CA ASP A 495 -2.78 -14.49 4.86
C ASP A 495 -3.33 -14.31 3.41
N SER A 496 -4.65 -14.12 3.24
CA SER A 496 -5.33 -13.95 1.95
C SER A 496 -5.45 -12.51 1.46
N LEU A 497 -5.11 -11.50 2.28
CA LEU A 497 -5.31 -10.10 1.94
C LEU A 497 -4.32 -9.65 0.84
N GLY A 498 -4.80 -9.54 -0.39
CA GLY A 498 -4.00 -9.12 -1.54
C GLY A 498 -3.74 -7.61 -1.62
N GLY A 499 -4.65 -6.79 -1.08
CA GLY A 499 -4.51 -5.34 -1.09
C GLY A 499 -5.50 -4.57 -0.21
N ALA A 500 -5.14 -3.35 0.14
CA ALA A 500 -5.95 -2.40 0.89
C ALA A 500 -5.99 -1.07 0.14
N PHE A 501 -7.18 -0.52 -0.09
CA PHE A 501 -7.39 0.67 -0.93
C PHE A 501 -7.93 1.85 -0.14
N VAL A 502 -7.26 3.01 -0.20
CA VAL A 502 -7.87 4.28 0.15
C VAL A 502 -8.38 4.95 -1.12
N VAL A 503 -9.68 5.22 -1.18
CA VAL A 503 -10.30 5.94 -2.31
C VAL A 503 -10.71 7.33 -1.83
N THR A 504 -10.21 8.38 -2.48
CA THR A 504 -10.59 9.77 -2.19
C THR A 504 -11.47 10.35 -3.30
N GLY A 505 -12.50 11.12 -2.89
CA GLY A 505 -13.28 11.99 -3.78
C GLY A 505 -12.60 13.32 -4.10
N SER A 506 -11.43 13.58 -3.52
CA SER A 506 -10.68 14.83 -3.64
C SER A 506 -9.24 14.54 -4.12
N TYR A 507 -8.22 14.78 -3.30
CA TYR A 507 -6.82 14.44 -3.57
C TYR A 507 -6.11 14.09 -2.24
N PHE A 508 -4.92 13.47 -2.33
CA PHE A 508 -4.12 13.15 -1.16
C PHE A 508 -3.23 14.31 -0.73
N GLU A 509 -3.20 14.62 0.58
CA GLU A 509 -2.23 15.57 1.13
C GLU A 509 -0.82 14.96 1.17
N SER A 510 0.21 15.81 1.24
CA SER A 510 1.61 15.37 1.16
C SER A 510 2.03 14.50 2.34
N ASP A 511 1.46 14.72 3.53
CA ASP A 511 1.69 13.87 4.70
C ASP A 511 1.10 12.46 4.51
N GLY A 512 -0.07 12.35 3.86
CA GLY A 512 -0.68 11.07 3.49
C GLY A 512 0.15 10.29 2.46
N LEU A 513 0.75 10.99 1.50
CA LEU A 513 1.69 10.39 0.54
C LEU A 513 3.01 9.96 1.21
N GLU A 514 3.55 10.79 2.12
CA GLU A 514 4.74 10.48 2.92
C GLU A 514 4.50 9.26 3.84
N LEU A 515 3.32 9.17 4.48
CA LEU A 515 2.92 8.02 5.30
C LEU A 515 2.82 6.72 4.50
N VAL A 516 2.22 6.75 3.31
CA VAL A 516 2.17 5.55 2.43
C VAL A 516 3.57 5.18 1.94
N GLN A 517 4.42 6.16 1.65
CA GLN A 517 5.82 5.90 1.33
C GLN A 517 6.55 5.26 2.50
N GLU A 518 6.38 5.74 3.74
CA GLU A 518 6.96 5.16 4.94
C GLU A 518 6.49 3.71 5.14
N ALA A 519 5.17 3.48 5.19
CA ALA A 519 4.55 2.17 5.45
C ALA A 519 4.85 1.11 4.38
N THR A 520 5.12 1.51 3.13
CA THR A 520 5.48 0.60 2.02
C THR A 520 6.97 0.55 1.74
N SER A 521 7.77 1.46 2.31
CA SER A 521 9.22 1.36 2.28
C SER A 521 9.70 0.30 3.27
N ARG A 522 10.36 -0.73 2.74
CA ARG A 522 11.53 -1.25 3.44
C ARG A 522 12.73 -0.39 3.08
N SER A 523 13.65 -0.27 4.05
CA SER A 523 15.10 0.01 3.94
C SER A 523 15.63 0.45 2.58
N LEU A 524 16.47 1.50 2.57
CA LEU A 524 17.09 2.07 1.36
C LEU A 524 17.88 1.08 0.48
N LEU A 525 18.13 -0.15 0.95
CA LEU A 525 18.79 -1.23 0.21
C LEU A 525 17.84 -2.35 -0.27
N SER A 526 16.57 -2.37 0.17
CA SER A 526 15.62 -3.40 -0.23
C SER A 526 15.23 -3.23 -1.70
N ARG A 527 15.67 -4.17 -2.53
CA ARG A 527 15.17 -4.34 -3.90
C ARG A 527 13.81 -5.04 -3.87
N ASP A 528 12.85 -4.46 -3.15
CA ASP A 528 11.48 -4.97 -3.10
C ASP A 528 10.87 -4.94 -4.50
N LYS A 529 10.78 -6.12 -5.10
CA LYS A 529 10.21 -6.38 -6.43
C LYS A 529 8.71 -6.06 -6.55
N HIS A 530 8.09 -5.66 -5.44
CA HIS A 530 6.67 -5.42 -5.32
C HIS A 530 6.40 -3.93 -5.10
N ARG A 531 5.49 -3.34 -5.88
CA ARG A 531 5.12 -1.93 -5.73
C ARG A 531 4.19 -1.75 -4.53
N SER A 532 4.43 -0.72 -3.71
CA SER A 532 3.52 -0.29 -2.63
C SER A 532 3.11 -1.43 -1.66
N LEU A 533 4.04 -2.32 -1.31
CA LEU A 533 3.76 -3.49 -0.48
C LEU A 533 4.00 -3.19 1.01
N VAL A 534 2.93 -3.10 1.80
CA VAL A 534 3.06 -3.17 3.27
C VAL A 534 3.30 -4.62 3.63
N SER A 535 4.40 -4.93 4.32
CA SER A 535 4.84 -6.31 4.55
C SER A 535 5.14 -6.61 6.00
N LEU A 536 4.34 -7.53 6.55
CA LEU A 536 4.41 -8.01 7.93
C LEU A 536 5.49 -9.08 8.11
N THR A 537 5.66 -9.96 7.11
CA THR A 537 6.69 -11.02 7.12
C THR A 537 7.27 -11.24 5.72
N ARG A 538 8.31 -12.08 5.60
CA ARG A 538 8.90 -12.47 4.29
C ARG A 538 7.93 -13.18 3.32
N LYS A 539 6.70 -13.49 3.74
CA LYS A 539 5.67 -14.17 2.93
C LYS A 539 4.26 -13.56 3.03
N ASN A 540 4.04 -12.59 3.91
CA ASN A 540 2.73 -12.02 4.19
C ASN A 540 2.84 -10.47 4.20
N GLY A 541 1.83 -9.83 3.61
CA GLY A 541 1.80 -8.43 3.25
C GLY A 541 0.83 -8.17 2.09
N TYR A 542 0.36 -6.94 1.96
CA TYR A 542 -0.68 -6.52 1.03
C TYR A 542 -0.23 -5.28 0.25
N HIS A 543 -0.77 -5.09 -0.96
CA HIS A 543 -0.53 -3.84 -1.70
C HIS A 543 -1.42 -2.73 -1.13
N LEU A 544 -0.80 -1.69 -0.56
CA LEU A 544 -1.49 -0.48 -0.13
C LEU A 544 -1.64 0.46 -1.34
N CYS A 545 -2.88 0.76 -1.70
CA CYS A 545 -3.22 1.45 -2.93
C CYS A 545 -3.97 2.76 -2.62
N LEU A 546 -3.53 3.87 -3.21
CA LEU A 546 -4.20 5.17 -3.17
C LEU A 546 -4.88 5.43 -4.51
N VAL A 547 -6.19 5.67 -4.48
CA VAL A 547 -7.04 5.82 -5.66
C VAL A 547 -7.80 7.14 -5.59
N GLU A 548 -7.80 7.92 -6.67
CA GLU A 548 -8.56 9.17 -6.79
C GLU A 548 -9.77 8.98 -7.72
N ALA A 549 -10.94 9.45 -7.29
CA ALA A 549 -12.14 9.54 -8.11
C ALA A 549 -12.14 10.86 -8.90
N ARG A 550 -11.98 10.79 -10.23
CA ARG A 550 -11.91 11.96 -11.12
C ARG A 550 -12.82 11.75 -12.34
N GLU A 551 -13.61 12.76 -12.71
CA GLU A 551 -14.46 12.76 -13.93
C GLU A 551 -15.33 11.48 -14.13
N ASP A 552 -16.00 11.04 -13.07
CA ASP A 552 -16.85 9.82 -13.05
C ASP A 552 -16.06 8.50 -13.28
N ALA A 553 -14.73 8.50 -13.07
CA ALA A 553 -13.83 7.33 -13.13
C ALA A 553 -12.86 7.28 -11.92
N LEU A 554 -12.18 6.15 -11.75
CA LEU A 554 -11.20 5.90 -10.68
C LEU A 554 -9.79 5.68 -11.27
N TYR A 555 -8.79 6.26 -10.61
CA TYR A 555 -7.38 6.23 -11.05
C TYR A 555 -6.47 5.88 -9.86
N MET A 556 -5.66 4.82 -9.98
CA MET A 556 -4.67 4.50 -8.95
C MET A 556 -3.46 5.43 -9.07
N THR A 557 -3.24 6.24 -8.04
CA THR A 557 -2.15 7.23 -7.96
C THR A 557 -0.93 6.65 -7.25
N VAL A 558 -1.15 5.76 -6.27
CA VAL A 558 -0.08 4.96 -5.65
C VAL A 558 -0.52 3.49 -5.61
N PRO A 559 0.30 2.53 -6.05
CA PRO A 559 1.44 2.77 -6.92
C PRO A 559 1.00 3.30 -8.28
N GLU A 560 1.80 4.20 -8.86
CA GLU A 560 1.66 4.60 -10.27
C GLU A 560 1.79 3.34 -11.16
N LEU A 561 0.88 3.19 -12.12
CA LEU A 561 0.88 2.12 -13.14
C LEU A 561 1.21 2.73 -14.51
#